data_AF-A0A973JU78-F1
#
_entry.id   AF-A0A973JU78-F1
#
_cell.length_a   1.000
_cell.length_b   1.000
_cell.length_c   1.000
_cell.angle_alpha   90.00
_cell.angle_beta   90.00
_cell.angle_gamma   90.00
#
_symmetry.space_group_name_H-M   'P 1'
#
loop_
_entity.id
_entity.type
_entity.pdbx_description
1 polymer ?
#
loop_
_entity_poly.entity_id
_entity_poly.type
_entity_poly.pdbx_seq_one_letter_code
_entity_poly.pdbx_strand_id
1 'polypeptide(L)'
;MGLFAEVIPPQLDMIAAALANDDCQQINRDAHRMRGSCLQIGALEMATLCNQLEHADHIDEAAILAPQLRTCYDATLALIRQRYPHV
;
A
#
# COMPACT_ATOMS: atom_id res chain seq x y z
N MET A 1 -10.73 9.17 10.75
CA MET A 1 -10.86 8.05 9.79
C MET A 1 -10.63 8.47 8.34
N GLY A 2 -10.86 9.75 7.97
CA GLY A 2 -10.59 10.25 6.60
C GLY A 2 -9.17 10.03 6.10
N LEU A 3 -8.14 10.26 6.95
CA LEU A 3 -6.75 10.19 6.49
C LEU A 3 -6.33 8.84 5.89
N PHE A 4 -6.73 7.70 6.47
CA PHE A 4 -6.39 6.37 5.91
C PHE A 4 -7.08 6.14 4.56
N ALA A 5 -8.38 6.46 4.47
CA ALA A 5 -9.17 6.26 3.26
C ALA A 5 -8.88 7.30 2.15
N GLU A 6 -8.26 8.43 2.50
CA GLU A 6 -7.88 9.51 1.58
C GLU A 6 -6.42 9.40 1.12
N VAL A 7 -5.50 9.04 2.02
CA VAL A 7 -4.05 9.06 1.73
C VAL A 7 -3.58 7.78 1.06
N ILE A 8 -4.15 6.63 1.43
CA ILE A 8 -3.64 5.33 0.97
C ILE A 8 -4.05 4.97 -0.47
N PRO A 9 -5.30 5.19 -0.93
CA PRO A 9 -5.68 4.81 -2.30
C PRO A 9 -4.84 5.45 -3.41
N PRO A 10 -4.54 6.76 -3.37
CA PRO A 10 -3.68 7.36 -4.40
C PRO A 10 -2.28 6.74 -4.45
N GLN A 11 -1.73 6.34 -3.29
CA GLN A 11 -0.41 5.70 -3.23
C GLN A 11 -0.44 4.27 -3.78
N LEU A 12 -1.52 3.52 -3.55
CA LEU A 12 -1.75 2.22 -4.19
C LEU A 12 -1.83 2.35 -5.71
N ASP A 13 -2.52 3.37 -6.21
CA ASP A 13 -2.65 3.60 -7.65
C ASP A 13 -1.29 3.98 -8.29
N MET A 14 -0.43 4.71 -7.57
CA MET A 14 0.95 4.98 -8.02
C MET A 14 1.78 3.70 -8.14
N ILE A 15 1.73 2.82 -7.14
CA ILE A 15 2.45 1.54 -7.18
C ILE A 15 1.92 0.66 -8.33
N ALA A 16 0.60 0.61 -8.53
CA ALA A 16 -0.01 -0.14 -9.62
C ALA A 16 0.38 0.43 -11.00
N ALA A 17 0.46 1.74 -11.15
CA ALA A 17 0.92 2.39 -12.38
C ALA A 17 2.40 2.11 -12.66
N ALA A 18 3.26 2.14 -11.64
CA ALA A 18 4.67 1.80 -11.78
C ALA A 18 4.86 0.32 -12.18
N LEU A 19 4.05 -0.58 -11.59
CA LEU A 19 4.00 -1.99 -11.98
C LEU A 19 3.60 -2.19 -13.44
N ALA A 20 2.58 -1.47 -13.93
CA ALA A 20 2.15 -1.56 -15.32
C ALA A 20 3.19 -1.07 -16.34
N ASN A 21 4.20 -0.32 -15.90
CA ASN A 21 5.31 0.18 -16.72
C ASN A 21 6.63 -0.56 -16.47
N ASP A 22 6.61 -1.65 -15.70
CA ASP A 22 7.80 -2.41 -15.27
C ASP A 22 8.87 -1.54 -14.58
N ASP A 23 8.49 -0.43 -13.94
CA ASP A 23 9.41 0.52 -13.32
C ASP A 23 9.68 0.15 -11.86
N CYS A 24 10.52 -0.87 -11.66
CA CYS A 24 10.93 -1.37 -10.35
C CYS A 24 11.53 -0.27 -9.45
N GLN A 25 12.28 0.68 -10.02
CA GLN A 25 12.87 1.76 -9.24
C GLN A 25 11.79 2.72 -8.72
N GLN A 26 10.76 3.01 -9.51
CA GLN A 26 9.62 3.80 -9.08
C GLN A 26 8.77 3.07 -8.04
N ILE A 27 8.56 1.76 -8.20
CA ILE A 27 7.89 0.92 -7.18
C ILE A 27 8.60 1.05 -5.84
N ASN A 28 9.94 0.92 -5.81
CA ASN A 28 10.71 1.02 -4.57
C ASN A 28 10.53 2.38 -3.88
N ARG A 29 10.59 3.47 -4.65
CA ARG A 29 10.38 4.82 -4.14
C ARG A 29 8.97 5.04 -3.60
N ASP A 30 7.96 4.57 -4.32
CA ASP A 30 6.56 4.75 -3.91
C ASP A 30 6.21 3.86 -2.72
N ALA A 31 6.73 2.63 -2.67
CA ALA A 31 6.62 1.74 -1.51
C ALA A 31 7.26 2.36 -0.27
N HIS A 32 8.46 2.95 -0.37
CA HIS A 32 9.10 3.67 0.72
C HIS A 32 8.23 4.82 1.25
N ARG A 33 7.70 5.66 0.35
CA ARG A 33 6.81 6.78 0.73
C ARG A 33 5.54 6.27 1.40
N MET A 34 4.93 5.24 0.84
CA MET A 34 3.70 4.65 1.35
C MET A 34 3.91 4.01 2.72
N ARG A 35 5.03 3.33 2.93
CA ARG A 35 5.43 2.80 4.24
C ARG A 35 5.42 3.87 5.32
N GLY A 36 5.98 5.05 5.05
CA GLY A 36 5.95 6.19 5.98
C GLY A 36 4.52 6.61 6.33
N SER A 37 3.63 6.68 5.33
CA SER A 37 2.21 7.00 5.52
C SER A 37 1.52 5.94 6.37
N CYS A 38 1.74 4.65 6.06
CA CYS A 38 1.20 3.52 6.82
C CYS A 38 1.66 3.52 8.28
N LEU A 39 2.94 3.82 8.56
CA LEU A 39 3.45 3.91 9.93
C LEU A 39 2.81 5.06 10.71
N GLN A 40 2.65 6.23 10.09
CA GLN A 40 2.04 7.41 10.74
C GLN A 40 0.60 7.16 11.19
N ILE A 41 -0.14 6.32 10.46
CA ILE A 41 -1.55 6.00 10.73
C ILE A 41 -1.74 4.64 11.41
N GLY A 42 -0.66 3.93 11.76
CA GLY A 42 -0.69 2.66 12.49
C GLY A 42 -1.06 1.44 11.64
N ALA A 43 -1.02 1.51 10.31
CA ALA A 43 -1.29 0.41 9.39
C ALA A 43 -0.05 -0.50 9.23
N LEU A 44 0.32 -1.20 10.29
CA LEU A 44 1.59 -1.94 10.40
C LEU A 44 1.75 -3.09 9.39
N GLU A 45 0.67 -3.81 9.07
CA GLU A 45 0.70 -4.90 8.08
C GLU A 45 1.03 -4.35 6.67
N MET A 46 0.37 -3.25 6.29
CA MET A 46 0.66 -2.56 5.04
C MET A 46 2.09 -2.01 5.01
N ALA A 47 2.58 -1.47 6.13
CA ALA A 47 3.96 -1.00 6.23
C ALA A 47 4.99 -2.13 6.03
N THR A 48 4.65 -3.34 6.47
CA THR A 48 5.49 -4.55 6.28
C THR A 48 5.52 -4.96 4.82
N LEU A 49 4.36 -5.00 4.14
CA LEU A 49 4.28 -5.27 2.71
C LEU A 49 5.01 -4.21 1.88
N CYS A 50 4.90 -2.93 2.25
CA CYS A 50 5.65 -1.85 1.60
C CYS A 50 7.16 -2.04 1.77
N ASN A 51 7.63 -2.50 2.94
CA ASN A 51 9.04 -2.79 3.15
C ASN A 51 9.53 -3.94 2.26
N GLN A 52 8.70 -4.97 2.04
CA GLN A 52 9.04 -6.06 1.12
C GLN A 52 9.10 -5.58 -0.33
N LEU A 53 8.13 -4.76 -0.75
CA LEU A 53 8.12 -4.13 -2.07
C LEU A 53 9.32 -3.21 -2.30
N GLU A 54 9.72 -2.43 -1.30
CA GLU A 54 10.88 -1.53 -1.36
C GLU A 54 12.20 -2.27 -1.65
N HIS A 55 12.27 -3.56 -1.31
CA HIS A 55 13.43 -4.42 -1.48
C HIS A 55 13.22 -5.50 -2.57
N ALA A 56 12.17 -5.38 -3.39
CA ALA A 56 11.99 -6.28 -4.53
C ALA A 56 13.04 -5.95 -5.60
N ASP A 57 13.85 -6.95 -5.98
CA ASP A 57 14.91 -6.78 -6.99
C ASP A 57 14.38 -6.98 -8.42
N HIS A 58 13.22 -7.63 -8.54
CA HIS A 58 12.62 -8.00 -9.81
C HIS A 58 11.15 -7.61 -9.89
N ILE A 59 10.71 -7.26 -11.10
CA ILE A 59 9.32 -6.87 -11.34
C ILE A 59 8.34 -8.01 -11.03
N ASP A 60 8.75 -9.27 -11.22
CA ASP A 60 7.95 -10.45 -10.91
C ASP A 60 7.64 -10.56 -9.41
N GLU A 61 8.61 -10.21 -8.55
CA GLU A 61 8.41 -10.18 -7.10
C GLU A 61 7.45 -9.05 -6.71
N ALA A 62 7.65 -7.87 -7.30
CA ALA A 62 6.75 -6.74 -7.10
C ALA A 62 5.31 -7.04 -7.59
N ALA A 63 5.16 -7.77 -8.68
CA ALA A 63 3.87 -8.20 -9.24
C ALA A 63 3.12 -9.16 -8.31
N ILE A 64 3.83 -9.94 -7.50
CA ILE A 64 3.26 -10.83 -6.48
C ILE A 64 2.84 -10.04 -5.22
N LEU A 65 3.65 -9.05 -4.83
CA LEU A 65 3.46 -8.32 -3.56
C LEU A 65 2.46 -7.15 -3.69
N ALA A 66 2.47 -6.40 -4.79
CA ALA A 66 1.64 -5.21 -4.96
C ALA A 66 0.12 -5.48 -4.85
N PRO A 67 -0.44 -6.57 -5.40
CA PRO A 67 -1.86 -6.90 -5.21
C PRO A 67 -2.24 -7.17 -3.74
N GLN A 68 -1.28 -7.62 -2.92
CA GLN A 68 -1.51 -7.88 -1.50
C GLN A 68 -1.72 -6.59 -0.71
N LEU A 69 -1.08 -5.48 -1.12
CA LEU A 69 -1.33 -4.17 -0.50
C LEU A 69 -2.78 -3.74 -0.66
N ARG A 70 -3.35 -3.91 -1.86
CA ARG A 70 -4.77 -3.58 -2.12
C ARG A 70 -5.71 -4.46 -1.30
N THR A 71 -5.40 -5.75 -1.24
CA THR A 71 -6.18 -6.71 -0.44
C THR A 71 -6.16 -6.36 1.05
N CYS A 72 -4.98 -6.04 1.59
CA CYS A 72 -4.80 -5.63 2.98
C CYS A 72 -5.52 -4.30 3.27
N TYR A 73 -5.45 -3.33 2.36
CA TYR A 73 -6.20 -2.08 2.46
C TYR A 73 -7.70 -2.31 2.53
N ASP A 74 -8.26 -3.09 1.60
CA ASP A 74 -9.71 -3.33 1.51
C ASP A 74 -10.22 -4.07 2.77
N ALA A 75 -9.46 -5.05 3.25
CA ALA A 75 -9.76 -5.76 4.50
C ALA A 75 -9.72 -4.83 5.72
N THR A 76 -8.67 -3.99 5.82
CA THR A 76 -8.52 -3.02 6.92
C THR A 76 -9.64 -1.99 6.90
N LEU A 77 -9.98 -1.46 5.72
CA LEU A 77 -11.04 -0.47 5.56
C LEU A 77 -12.42 -1.05 5.89
N ALA A 78 -12.70 -2.29 5.49
CA ALA A 78 -13.94 -2.98 5.82
C ALA A 78 -14.09 -3.13 7.36
N LEU A 79 -13.03 -3.54 8.05
CA LEU A 79 -13.03 -3.65 9.52
C LEU A 79 -13.24 -2.30 10.20
N ILE A 80 -12.57 -1.24 9.73
CA ILE A 80 -12.75 0.12 10.25
C ILE A 80 -14.21 0.56 10.09
N ARG A 81 -14.79 0.38 8.90
CA ARG A 81 -16.19 0.75 8.60
C ARG A 81 -17.19 -0.03 9.46
N GLN A 82 -16.93 -1.32 9.68
CA GLN A 82 -17.78 -2.15 10.55
C GLN A 82 -17.71 -1.70 12.02
N ARG A 83 -16.52 -1.31 12.48
CA ARG A 83 -16.28 -0.88 13.87
C ARG A 83 -16.81 0.54 14.14
N TYR A 84 -16.83 1.40 13.14
CA TYR A 84 -17.24 2.81 13.23
C TYR A 84 -18.22 3.20 12.12
N PRO A 85 -19.47 2.70 12.14
CA PRO A 85 -20.45 2.90 11.06
C PRO A 85 -21.10 4.30 11.02
N HIS A 86 -20.84 5.16 12.01
CA HIS A 86 -21.49 6.47 12.17
C HIS A 86 -20.51 7.66 12.16
N VAL A 87 -19.30 7.47 11.63
CA VAL A 87 -18.30 8.54 11.46
C VAL A 87 -17.95 8.69 10.00
#